data_AF-A0AAD5L4T7-F1
#
_entry.id   AF-A0AAD5L4T7-F1
#
_cell.length_a   1.000
_cell.length_b   1.000
_cell.length_c   1.000
_cell.angle_alpha   90.00
_cell.angle_beta   90.00
_cell.angle_gamma   90.00
#
_symmetry.space_group_name_H-M   'P 1'
#
loop_
_entity.id
_entity.type
_entity.pdbx_description
1 polymer ?
#
loop_
_entity_poly.entity_id
_entity_poly.type
_entity_poly.pdbx_seq_one_letter_code
_entity_poly.pdbx_strand_id
1 'polypeptide(L)'
;MAKSKIFRITPKPVIPEDEKAEMKRLFDNYKNSMKSLRQYFFEQSLKQAESGEVAQMKHRLEDQEHERLMEENRLENEKTAMLREERLKIQAEKTQKNVLASLIKKEREAKQHEIQIEDFLTKQMSTPFIQPENIEKAIEDALANPVNFNFALDLDGYVYRGKETSIDMIPEEKRERLNSN
;
A
#
# COMPACT_ATOMS: atom_id res chain seq x y z
N MET A 1 28.31 -66.88 40.78
CA MET A 1 28.07 -68.21 40.19
C MET A 1 27.62 -69.15 41.31
N ALA A 2 26.50 -69.88 41.16
CA ALA A 2 26.01 -70.75 42.23
C ALA A 2 26.98 -71.92 42.47
N LYS A 3 27.22 -72.29 43.74
CA LYS A 3 28.16 -73.38 44.12
C LYS A 3 27.85 -74.70 43.38
N SER A 4 26.58 -74.97 43.08
CA SER A 4 26.09 -76.14 42.32
C SER A 4 26.42 -76.15 40.82
N LYS A 5 26.85 -75.02 40.23
CA LYS A 5 27.19 -74.90 38.80
C LYS A 5 28.69 -74.92 38.53
N ILE A 6 29.53 -74.86 39.58
CA ILE A 6 30.99 -74.79 39.47
C ILE A 6 31.57 -76.07 38.85
N PHE A 7 30.97 -77.23 39.17
CA PHE A 7 31.45 -78.55 38.70
C PHE A 7 30.43 -79.27 37.79
N ARG A 8 29.37 -78.58 37.34
CA ARG A 8 28.32 -79.20 36.52
C ARG A 8 28.76 -79.28 35.06
N ILE A 9 29.11 -80.47 34.60
CA ILE A 9 29.35 -80.76 33.18
C ILE A 9 28.00 -81.11 32.54
N THR A 10 27.58 -80.37 31.52
CA THR A 10 26.36 -80.70 30.75
C THR A 10 26.62 -81.91 29.87
N PRO A 11 25.84 -83.00 29.99
CA PRO A 11 25.98 -84.13 29.08
C PRO A 11 25.63 -83.69 27.66
N LYS A 12 26.45 -84.08 26.68
CA LYS A 12 26.13 -83.85 25.28
C LYS A 12 25.03 -84.84 24.85
N PRO A 13 23.99 -84.40 24.14
CA PRO A 13 23.01 -85.32 23.58
C PRO A 13 23.71 -86.26 22.58
N VAL A 14 23.38 -87.55 22.64
CA VAL A 14 23.85 -88.54 21.66
C VAL A 14 22.90 -88.46 20.46
N ILE A 15 23.43 -88.06 19.32
CA ILE A 15 22.70 -87.94 18.06
C ILE A 15 23.20 -89.07 17.14
N PRO A 16 22.33 -89.77 16.41
CA PRO A 16 22.75 -90.72 15.38
C PRO A 16 23.71 -90.06 14.37
N GLU A 17 24.71 -90.80 13.89
CA GLU A 17 25.73 -90.21 13.00
C GLU A 17 25.15 -89.78 11.64
N ASP A 18 24.12 -90.50 11.16
CA ASP A 18 23.40 -90.18 9.91
C ASP A 18 22.71 -88.81 9.98
N GLU A 19 22.01 -88.52 11.09
CA GLU A 19 21.34 -87.23 11.30
C GLU A 19 22.34 -86.08 11.40
N LYS A 20 23.47 -86.31 12.06
CA LYS A 20 24.53 -85.32 12.21
C LYS A 20 25.18 -84.98 10.86
N ALA A 21 25.37 -85.97 9.98
CA ALA A 21 25.86 -85.76 8.62
C ALA A 21 24.87 -84.92 7.78
N GLU A 22 23.58 -85.24 7.83
CA GLU A 22 22.54 -84.48 7.12
C GLU A 22 22.40 -83.05 7.67
N MET A 23 22.41 -82.87 8.99
CA MET A 23 22.37 -81.54 9.61
C MET A 23 23.55 -80.68 9.18
N LYS A 24 24.75 -81.25 9.11
CA LYS A 24 25.93 -80.54 8.60
C LYS A 24 25.76 -80.14 7.14
N ARG A 25 25.31 -81.07 6.29
CA ARG A 25 25.05 -80.81 4.85
C ARG A 25 24.06 -79.66 4.65
N LEU A 26 22.92 -79.71 5.36
CA LEU A 26 21.89 -78.67 5.30
C LEU A 26 22.40 -77.32 5.80
N PHE A 27 23.14 -77.32 6.90
CA PHE A 27 23.70 -76.11 7.48
C PHE A 27 24.75 -75.46 6.58
N ASP A 28 25.61 -76.26 5.97
CA ASP A 28 26.63 -75.79 5.03
C ASP A 28 25.97 -75.19 3.78
N ASN A 29 24.95 -75.87 3.23
CA ASN A 29 24.18 -75.36 2.10
C ASN A 29 23.47 -74.04 2.41
N TYR A 30 22.78 -73.96 3.56
CA TYR A 30 22.12 -72.74 4.02
C TYR A 30 23.11 -71.59 4.26
N LYS A 31 24.24 -71.88 4.91
CA LYS A 31 25.27 -70.86 5.12
C LYS A 31 25.84 -70.35 3.81
N ASN A 32 26.03 -71.22 2.83
CA ASN A 32 26.54 -70.83 1.53
C ASN A 32 25.54 -69.93 0.79
N SER A 33 24.26 -70.30 0.73
CA SER A 33 23.22 -69.45 0.10
C SER A 33 23.01 -68.13 0.83
N MET A 34 23.07 -68.13 2.16
CA MET A 34 22.97 -66.90 2.94
C MET A 34 24.20 -66.00 2.78
N LYS A 35 25.39 -66.59 2.57
CA LYS A 35 26.62 -65.84 2.27
C LYS A 35 26.53 -65.15 0.91
N SER A 36 26.03 -65.82 -0.13
CA SER A 36 25.84 -65.20 -1.45
C SER A 36 24.82 -64.07 -1.42
N LEU A 37 23.70 -64.23 -0.68
CA LEU A 37 22.70 -63.17 -0.53
C LEU A 37 23.26 -61.95 0.20
N ARG A 38 24.01 -62.15 1.29
CA ARG A 38 24.67 -61.04 2.00
C ARG A 38 25.62 -60.26 1.10
N GLN A 39 26.42 -60.97 0.30
CA GLN A 39 27.35 -60.33 -0.63
C GLN A 39 26.60 -59.49 -1.68
N TYR A 40 25.54 -60.05 -2.27
CA TYR A 40 24.70 -59.34 -3.24
C TYR A 40 24.11 -58.04 -2.67
N PHE A 41 23.52 -58.09 -1.46
CA PHE A 41 22.95 -56.89 -0.85
C PHE A 41 24.01 -55.86 -0.45
N PHE A 42 25.19 -56.31 -0.03
CA PHE A 42 26.31 -55.41 0.25
C PHE A 42 26.77 -54.66 -1.01
N GLU A 43 26.93 -55.36 -2.14
CA GLU A 43 27.28 -54.75 -3.41
C GLU A 43 26.21 -53.78 -3.91
N GLN A 44 24.92 -54.13 -3.74
CA GLN A 44 23.82 -53.25 -4.11
C GLN A 44 23.78 -51.97 -3.24
N SER A 45 24.06 -52.09 -1.95
CA SER A 45 24.18 -50.94 -1.04
C SER A 45 25.34 -50.04 -1.45
N LEU A 46 26.46 -50.60 -1.90
CA LEU A 46 27.62 -49.83 -2.35
C LEU A 46 27.30 -49.04 -3.63
N LYS A 47 26.64 -49.67 -4.60
CA LYS A 47 26.17 -49.01 -5.84
C LYS A 47 25.16 -47.89 -5.56
N GLN A 48 24.29 -48.07 -4.56
CA GLN A 48 23.38 -47.00 -4.13
C GLN A 48 24.11 -45.84 -3.45
N ALA A 49 25.20 -46.10 -2.73
CA ALA A 49 26.06 -45.05 -2.17
C ALA A 49 26.78 -44.26 -3.28
N GLU A 50 27.25 -44.92 -4.33
CA GLU A 50 27.83 -44.28 -5.53
C GLU A 50 26.82 -43.38 -6.28
N SER A 51 25.51 -43.66 -6.17
CA SER A 51 24.45 -42.76 -6.65
C SER A 51 24.49 -41.36 -6.01
N GLY A 52 25.23 -41.18 -4.91
CA GLY A 52 25.51 -39.88 -4.31
C GLY A 52 26.31 -38.95 -5.24
N GLU A 53 27.19 -39.47 -6.09
CA GLU A 53 27.95 -38.64 -7.05
C GLU A 53 27.04 -38.00 -8.09
N VAL A 54 26.04 -38.74 -8.57
CA VAL A 54 25.02 -38.22 -9.49
C VAL A 54 24.19 -37.12 -8.81
N ALA A 55 23.87 -37.28 -7.52
CA ALA A 55 23.18 -36.25 -6.75
C ALA A 55 24.05 -34.99 -6.57
N GLN A 56 25.34 -35.15 -6.25
CA GLN A 56 26.28 -34.04 -6.14
C GLN A 56 26.45 -33.30 -7.48
N MET A 57 26.52 -34.02 -8.60
CA MET A 57 26.61 -33.42 -9.92
C MET A 57 25.34 -32.64 -10.27
N LYS A 58 24.15 -33.14 -9.92
CA LYS A 58 22.89 -32.41 -10.08
C LYS A 58 22.88 -31.11 -9.27
N HIS A 59 23.27 -31.16 -8.00
CA HIS A 59 23.34 -29.96 -7.17
C HIS A 59 24.31 -28.92 -7.73
N ARG A 60 25.48 -29.33 -8.23
CA ARG A 60 26.42 -28.41 -8.89
C ARG A 60 25.82 -27.75 -10.13
N LEU A 61 25.04 -28.49 -10.93
CA LEU A 61 24.38 -27.94 -12.10
C LEU A 61 23.25 -26.96 -11.71
N GLU A 62 22.48 -27.28 -10.67
CA GLU A 62 21.46 -26.41 -10.10
C GLU A 62 22.06 -25.10 -9.58
N ASP A 63 23.18 -25.17 -8.86
CA ASP A 63 23.90 -23.99 -8.35
C ASP A 63 24.40 -23.11 -9.50
N GLN A 64 24.96 -23.70 -10.56
CA GLN A 64 25.41 -22.96 -11.75
C GLN A 64 24.26 -22.30 -12.50
N GLU A 65 23.12 -22.98 -12.63
CA GLU A 65 21.92 -22.42 -13.24
C GLU A 65 21.39 -21.25 -12.40
N HIS A 66 21.39 -21.41 -11.07
CA HIS A 66 20.99 -20.36 -10.13
C HIS A 66 21.87 -19.11 -10.27
N GLU A 67 23.19 -19.27 -10.30
CA GLU A 67 24.14 -18.16 -10.50
C GLU A 67 23.88 -17.42 -11.81
N ARG A 68 23.63 -18.16 -12.91
CA ARG A 68 23.32 -17.56 -14.21
C ARG A 68 22.01 -16.74 -14.17
N LEU A 69 20.96 -17.29 -13.56
CA LEU A 69 19.67 -16.61 -13.44
C LEU A 69 19.76 -15.35 -12.57
N MET A 70 20.58 -15.37 -11.52
CA MET A 70 20.83 -14.21 -10.68
C MET A 70 21.54 -13.08 -11.44
N GLU A 71 22.50 -13.41 -12.29
CA GLU A 71 23.19 -12.41 -13.11
C GLU A 71 22.24 -11.81 -14.17
N GLU A 72 21.39 -12.62 -14.81
CA GLU A 72 20.38 -12.13 -15.74
C GLU A 72 19.37 -11.19 -15.04
N ASN A 73 18.93 -11.55 -13.83
CA ASN A 73 18.05 -10.70 -13.03
C ASN A 73 18.72 -9.36 -12.69
N ARG A 74 20.00 -9.38 -12.33
CA ARG A 74 20.77 -8.18 -12.03
C ARG A 74 20.84 -7.25 -13.25
N LEU A 75 21.17 -7.78 -14.43
CA LEU A 75 21.23 -6.99 -15.66
C LEU A 75 19.89 -6.36 -16.01
N GLU A 76 18.79 -7.08 -15.82
CA GLU A 76 17.45 -6.56 -16.09
C GLU A 76 17.03 -5.48 -15.07
N ASN A 77 17.42 -5.64 -13.80
CA ASN A 77 17.24 -4.62 -12.76
C ASN A 77 18.02 -3.34 -13.08
N GLU A 78 19.24 -3.46 -13.60
CA GLU A 78 20.06 -2.32 -14.03
C GLU A 78 19.40 -1.56 -15.19
N LYS A 79 18.89 -2.28 -16.21
CA LYS A 79 18.13 -1.65 -17.31
C LYS A 79 16.87 -0.93 -16.81
N THR A 80 16.07 -1.59 -15.96
CA THR A 80 14.85 -0.98 -15.42
C THR A 80 15.14 0.18 -14.50
N ALA A 81 16.26 0.18 -13.78
CA ALA A 81 16.72 1.32 -12.99
C ALA A 81 17.02 2.54 -13.88
N MET A 82 17.74 2.36 -14.99
CA MET A 82 18.02 3.44 -15.94
C MET A 82 16.74 4.06 -16.52
N LEU A 83 15.79 3.23 -16.97
CA LEU A 83 14.50 3.71 -17.48
C LEU A 83 13.69 4.45 -16.41
N ARG A 84 13.79 4.00 -15.14
CA ARG A 84 13.12 4.66 -14.01
C ARG A 84 13.70 6.04 -13.76
N GLU A 85 15.02 6.20 -13.84
CA GLU A 85 15.69 7.49 -13.66
C GLU A 85 15.30 8.49 -14.75
N GLU A 86 15.27 8.06 -16.02
CA GLU A 86 14.82 8.90 -17.14
C GLU A 86 13.38 9.39 -16.92
N ARG A 87 12.48 8.47 -16.55
CA ARG A 87 11.09 8.82 -16.22
C ARG A 87 11.00 9.80 -15.05
N LEU A 88 11.80 9.60 -14.01
CA LEU A 88 11.82 10.49 -12.84
C LEU A 88 12.32 11.89 -13.19
N LYS A 89 13.33 12.02 -14.07
CA LYS A 89 13.80 13.32 -14.57
C LYS A 89 12.68 14.07 -15.29
N ILE A 90 11.95 13.40 -16.18
CA ILE A 90 10.81 14.01 -16.90
C ILE A 90 9.71 14.44 -15.91
N GLN A 91 9.40 13.62 -14.91
CA GLN A 91 8.42 13.96 -13.89
C GLN A 91 8.88 15.14 -13.02
N ALA A 92 10.16 15.21 -12.66
CA ALA A 92 10.74 16.32 -11.92
C ALA A 92 10.62 17.64 -12.71
N GLU A 93 10.93 17.65 -14.00
CA GLU A 93 10.76 18.85 -14.83
C GLU A 93 9.30 19.27 -14.95
N LYS A 94 8.37 18.32 -15.11
CA LYS A 94 6.93 18.60 -15.19
C LYS A 94 6.40 19.17 -13.87
N THR A 95 6.81 18.61 -12.74
CA THR A 95 6.41 19.10 -11.42
C THR A 95 6.96 20.49 -11.17
N GLN A 96 8.22 20.78 -11.51
CA GLN A 96 8.79 22.13 -11.42
C GLN A 96 7.98 23.15 -12.24
N LYS A 97 7.65 22.82 -13.49
CA LYS A 97 6.82 23.69 -14.36
C LYS A 97 5.44 23.95 -13.75
N ASN A 98 4.80 22.91 -13.22
CA ASN A 98 3.48 23.03 -12.59
C ASN A 98 3.52 23.89 -11.32
N VAL A 99 4.55 23.71 -10.48
CA VAL A 99 4.73 24.51 -9.26
C VAL A 99 4.95 25.98 -9.61
N LEU A 100 5.80 26.28 -10.59
CA LEU A 100 6.02 27.64 -11.06
C LEU A 100 4.72 28.28 -11.58
N ALA A 101 3.97 27.56 -12.42
CA ALA A 101 2.69 28.04 -12.95
C ALA A 101 1.67 28.30 -11.83
N SER A 102 1.59 27.40 -10.85
CA SER A 102 0.73 27.57 -9.67
C SER A 102 1.13 28.79 -8.84
N LEU A 103 2.43 29.04 -8.68
CA LEU A 103 2.94 30.17 -7.90
C LEU A 103 2.62 31.50 -8.58
N ILE A 104 2.84 31.59 -9.90
CA ILE A 104 2.47 32.75 -10.71
C ILE A 104 0.96 33.02 -10.64
N LYS A 105 0.13 31.97 -10.75
CA LYS A 105 -1.33 32.10 -10.64
C LYS A 105 -1.72 32.65 -9.27
N LYS A 106 -1.16 32.07 -8.20
CA LYS A 106 -1.43 32.51 -6.83
C LYS A 106 -1.02 33.97 -6.60
N GLU A 107 0.12 34.40 -7.14
CA GLU A 107 0.59 35.78 -7.04
C GLU A 107 -0.37 36.76 -7.76
N ARG A 108 -0.89 36.38 -8.93
CA ARG A 108 -1.89 37.19 -9.65
C ARG A 108 -3.20 37.29 -8.87
N GLU A 109 -3.69 36.19 -8.32
CA GLU A 109 -4.90 36.16 -7.51
C GLU A 109 -4.73 37.01 -6.24
N ALA A 110 -3.57 36.93 -5.58
CA ALA A 110 -3.26 37.76 -4.42
C ALA A 110 -3.27 39.26 -4.77
N LYS A 111 -2.62 39.66 -5.87
CA LYS A 111 -2.62 41.04 -6.36
C LYS A 111 -4.03 41.55 -6.68
N GLN A 112 -4.85 40.72 -7.33
CA GLN A 112 -6.24 41.08 -7.61
C GLN A 112 -7.05 41.27 -6.33
N HIS A 113 -6.83 40.40 -5.34
CA HIS A 113 -7.50 40.49 -4.05
C HIS A 113 -7.05 41.72 -3.25
N GLU A 114 -5.76 42.08 -3.29
CA GLU A 114 -5.24 43.32 -2.69
C GLU A 114 -5.91 44.55 -3.30
N ILE A 115 -5.99 44.64 -4.64
CA ILE A 115 -6.68 45.73 -5.34
C ILE A 115 -8.16 45.80 -4.92
N GLN A 116 -8.85 44.66 -4.85
CA GLN A 116 -10.25 44.63 -4.42
C GLN A 116 -10.43 45.12 -2.97
N ILE A 117 -9.50 44.77 -2.08
CA ILE A 117 -9.52 45.26 -0.69
C ILE A 117 -9.27 46.77 -0.66
N GLU A 118 -8.29 47.28 -1.39
CA GLU A 118 -8.00 48.72 -1.45
C GLU A 118 -9.20 49.50 -2.00
N ASP A 119 -9.80 49.02 -3.09
CA ASP A 119 -11.03 49.61 -3.67
C ASP A 119 -12.20 49.57 -2.68
N PHE A 120 -12.32 48.51 -1.87
CA PHE A 120 -13.33 48.42 -0.83
C PHE A 120 -13.07 49.43 0.30
N LEU A 121 -11.83 49.52 0.80
CA LEU A 121 -11.45 50.42 1.87
C LEU A 121 -11.59 51.89 1.46
N THR A 122 -11.19 52.26 0.24
CA THR A 122 -11.38 53.63 -0.28
C THR A 122 -12.85 54.02 -0.37
N LYS A 123 -13.72 53.09 -0.77
CA LYS A 123 -15.19 53.30 -0.71
C LYS A 123 -15.68 53.47 0.72
N GLN A 124 -15.22 52.67 1.68
CA GLN A 124 -15.61 52.80 3.09
C GLN A 124 -15.05 54.06 3.77
N MET A 125 -13.91 54.60 3.32
CA MET A 125 -13.37 55.85 3.84
C MET A 125 -14.07 57.09 3.26
N SER A 126 -14.65 56.97 2.07
CA SER A 126 -15.44 58.04 1.45
C SER A 126 -16.89 58.07 1.91
N THR A 127 -17.41 57.00 2.52
CA THR A 127 -18.72 57.05 3.17
C THR A 127 -18.66 57.97 4.39
N PRO A 128 -19.62 58.89 4.56
CA PRO A 128 -19.59 59.86 5.64
C PRO A 128 -19.76 59.14 6.99
N PHE A 129 -18.73 59.17 7.83
CA PHE A 129 -18.78 58.71 9.21
C PHE A 129 -19.15 59.86 10.15
N ILE A 130 -19.94 59.59 11.19
CA ILE A 130 -20.35 60.59 12.18
C ILE A 130 -19.16 60.94 13.07
N GLN A 131 -18.66 62.17 12.94
CA GLN A 131 -17.58 62.72 13.77
C GLN A 131 -18.13 63.33 15.08
N PRO A 132 -17.31 63.47 16.14
CA PRO A 132 -17.74 64.00 17.43
C PRO A 132 -18.46 65.34 17.36
N GLU A 133 -18.04 66.20 16.44
CA GLU A 133 -18.56 67.55 16.26
C GLU A 133 -19.94 67.56 15.57
N ASN A 134 -20.29 66.49 14.85
CA ASN A 134 -21.54 66.37 14.10
C ASN A 134 -22.56 65.44 14.77
N ILE A 135 -22.31 65.00 16.01
CA ILE A 135 -23.17 64.04 16.72
C ILE A 135 -24.58 64.58 16.91
N GLU A 136 -24.73 65.81 17.42
CA GLU A 136 -26.05 66.40 17.72
C GLU A 136 -26.89 66.51 16.45
N LYS A 137 -26.28 67.01 15.36
CA LYS A 137 -26.93 67.12 14.05
C LYS A 137 -27.34 65.75 13.49
N ALA A 138 -26.48 64.74 13.62
CA ALA A 138 -26.80 63.39 13.15
C ALA A 138 -27.94 62.74 13.95
N ILE A 139 -28.04 63.02 15.25
CA ILE A 139 -29.15 62.55 16.10
C ILE A 139 -30.47 63.20 15.68
N GLU A 140 -30.48 64.52 15.46
CA GLU A 140 -31.67 65.23 14.99
C GLU A 140 -32.13 64.74 13.62
N ASP A 141 -31.20 64.59 12.67
CA ASP A 141 -31.48 64.09 11.32
C ASP A 141 -32.04 62.65 11.36
N ALA A 142 -31.52 61.79 12.25
CA ALA A 142 -32.00 60.41 12.42
C ALA A 142 -33.39 60.35 13.07
N LEU A 143 -33.70 61.24 14.02
CA LEU A 143 -35.03 61.34 14.63
C LEU A 143 -36.07 61.91 13.65
N ALA A 144 -35.66 62.86 12.81
CA ALA A 144 -36.51 63.47 11.79
C ALA A 144 -36.81 62.53 10.62
N ASN A 145 -35.84 61.69 10.22
CA ASN A 145 -35.94 60.81 9.06
C ASN A 145 -35.83 59.32 9.45
N PRO A 146 -36.88 58.70 10.02
CA PRO A 146 -36.88 57.27 10.30
C PRO A 146 -36.87 56.47 8.98
N VAL A 147 -35.78 55.73 8.73
CA VAL A 147 -35.64 54.87 7.55
C VAL A 147 -36.22 53.48 7.82
N ASN A 148 -37.10 53.00 6.94
CA ASN A 148 -37.72 51.68 7.03
C ASN A 148 -37.07 50.70 6.05
N PHE A 149 -36.42 49.66 6.58
CA PHE A 149 -35.79 48.59 5.79
C PHE A 149 -36.71 47.39 5.52
N ASN A 150 -37.96 47.41 5.98
CA ASN A 150 -38.89 46.31 5.75
C ASN A 150 -39.26 46.24 4.26
N PHE A 151 -39.08 45.05 3.69
CA PHE A 151 -39.56 44.73 2.35
C PHE A 151 -40.09 43.29 2.31
N ALA A 152 -41.04 43.03 1.42
CA ALA A 152 -41.54 41.71 1.10
C ALA A 152 -41.07 41.28 -0.30
N LEU A 153 -41.00 39.97 -0.51
CA LEU A 153 -40.67 39.34 -1.79
C LEU A 153 -41.81 38.43 -2.21
N ASP A 154 -42.18 38.50 -3.48
CA ASP A 154 -43.11 37.55 -4.09
C ASP A 154 -42.35 36.35 -4.69
N LEU A 155 -43.07 35.27 -4.99
CA LEU A 155 -42.55 34.05 -5.62
C LEU A 155 -41.88 34.32 -6.98
N ASP A 156 -42.33 35.36 -7.68
CA ASP A 156 -41.77 35.80 -8.97
C ASP A 156 -40.50 36.68 -8.84
N GLY A 157 -40.11 37.02 -7.60
CA GLY A 157 -38.90 37.79 -7.28
C GLY A 157 -39.08 39.32 -7.30
N TYR A 158 -40.31 39.82 -7.20
CA TYR A 158 -40.59 41.25 -7.09
C TYR A 158 -40.44 41.74 -5.64
N VAL A 159 -39.88 42.94 -5.48
CA VAL A 159 -39.59 43.57 -4.18
C VAL A 159 -40.65 44.61 -3.86
N TYR A 160 -41.24 44.52 -2.67
CA TYR A 160 -42.23 45.47 -2.16
C TYR A 160 -41.68 46.13 -0.90
N ARG A 161 -41.27 47.40 -0.98
CA ARG A 161 -40.66 48.14 0.14
C ARG A 161 -41.72 48.91 0.93
N GLY A 162 -41.71 48.76 2.26
CA GLY A 162 -42.63 49.46 3.15
C GLY A 162 -43.48 48.51 4.00
N LYS A 163 -44.02 49.03 5.10
CA LYS A 163 -44.88 48.27 6.03
C LYS A 163 -46.35 48.25 5.60
N GLU A 164 -46.76 49.24 4.80
CA GLU A 164 -48.17 49.48 4.41
C GLU A 164 -48.42 49.24 2.92
N THR A 165 -47.39 48.86 2.15
CA THR A 165 -47.53 48.60 0.71
C THR A 165 -48.17 47.23 0.48
N SER A 166 -49.43 47.22 0.03
CA SER A 166 -50.11 46.04 -0.50
C SER A 166 -49.87 45.90 -2.01
N ILE A 167 -49.94 44.67 -2.52
CA ILE A 167 -49.73 44.33 -3.95
C ILE A 167 -50.67 45.14 -4.87
N ASP A 168 -51.87 45.45 -4.40
CA ASP A 168 -52.92 46.14 -5.17
C ASP A 168 -52.65 47.63 -5.37
N MET A 169 -51.78 48.25 -4.55
CA MET A 169 -51.47 49.68 -4.63
C MET A 169 -50.38 50.01 -5.66
N ILE A 170 -49.63 49.03 -6.16
CA ILE A 170 -48.48 49.26 -7.05
C ILE A 170 -48.76 48.67 -8.44
N PRO A 171 -48.93 49.52 -9.47
CA PRO A 171 -49.08 49.07 -10.86
C PRO A 171 -47.92 48.18 -11.31
N GLU A 172 -48.22 47.17 -12.13
CA GLU A 172 -47.24 46.16 -12.57
C GLU A 172 -45.99 46.75 -13.24
N GLU A 173 -46.15 47.86 -13.96
CA GLU A 173 -45.06 48.56 -14.66
C GLU A 173 -44.00 49.17 -13.72
N LYS A 174 -44.32 49.34 -12.43
CA LYS A 174 -43.42 49.97 -11.45
C LYS A 174 -42.82 48.99 -10.44
N ARG A 175 -43.03 47.68 -10.63
CA ARG A 175 -42.49 46.66 -9.72
C ARG A 175 -41.00 46.45 -9.97
N GLU A 176 -40.19 46.64 -8.93
CA GLU A 176 -38.76 46.36 -8.98
C GLU A 176 -38.52 44.86 -8.86
N ARG A 177 -37.68 44.29 -9.73
CA ARG A 177 -37.24 42.90 -9.65
C ARG A 177 -35.85 42.84 -9.04
N LEU A 178 -35.65 41.91 -8.09
CA LEU A 178 -34.35 41.75 -7.45
C LEU A 178 -33.40 41.03 -8.42
N ASN A 179 -32.57 41.78 -9.13
CA ASN A 179 -31.55 41.20 -10.01
C ASN A 179 -30.41 40.65 -9.16
N SER A 180 -30.15 39.34 -9.28
CA SER A 180 -28.92 38.73 -8.80
C SER A 180 -27.79 39.20 -9.72
N ASN A 181 -26.97 40.14 -9.25
CA ASN A 181 -25.63 40.34 -9.79
C ASN A 181 -24.68 39.30 -9.21
#